data_AF-A0A5J4R0L1-F1
#
_entry.id   AF-A0A5J4R0L1-F1
#
_cell.length_a   1.000
_cell.length_b   1.000
_cell.length_c   1.000
_cell.angle_alpha   90.00
_cell.angle_beta   90.00
_cell.angle_gamma   90.00
#
_symmetry.space_group_name_H-M   'P 1'
#
loop_
_entity.id
_entity.type
_entity.pdbx_description
1 polymer ?
#
loop_
_entity_poly.entity_id
_entity_poly.type
_entity_poly.pdbx_seq_one_letter_code
_entity_poly.pdbx_strand_id
1 'polypeptide(L)'
;LVQPQYSPMPVEQQIAILYCGTNGLLKNIPLDKVTEFEKRLLNFLELNHQADVLDILKQGTINDDVTKIIRETSEKVAQQFV
;
A
#
# COMPACT_ATOMS: atom_id res chain seq x y z
N LEU A 1 4.01 10.44 -3.79
CA LEU A 1 2.81 10.83 -4.58
C LEU A 1 3.18 11.40 -5.97
N VAL A 2 4.17 10.83 -6.67
CA VAL A 2 4.45 11.19 -8.06
C VAL A 2 3.91 10.07 -8.93
N GLN A 3 2.67 10.23 -9.40
CA GLN A 3 2.05 9.30 -10.33
C GLN A 3 2.56 9.60 -11.75
N PRO A 4 3.07 8.61 -12.50
CA PRO A 4 3.46 8.80 -13.89
C PRO A 4 2.27 9.30 -14.73
N GLN A 5 2.56 10.14 -15.71
CA GLN A 5 1.54 10.65 -16.62
C GLN A 5 0.86 9.47 -17.35
N TYR A 6 -0.48 9.50 -17.44
CA TYR A 6 -1.32 8.45 -18.06
C TYR A 6 -1.39 7.08 -17.36
N SER A 7 -0.98 6.95 -16.09
CA SER A 7 -1.21 5.71 -15.32
C SER A 7 -2.29 5.90 -14.26
N PRO A 8 -3.60 5.90 -14.59
CA PRO A 8 -4.66 6.03 -13.60
C PRO A 8 -4.54 4.90 -12.55
N MET A 9 -4.54 5.28 -11.28
CA MET A 9 -4.47 4.35 -10.17
C MET A 9 -5.88 4.11 -9.59
N PRO A 10 -6.30 2.86 -9.37
CA PRO A 10 -7.53 2.55 -8.65
C PRO A 10 -7.59 3.20 -7.26
N VAL A 11 -8.78 3.56 -6.79
CA VAL A 11 -8.96 4.32 -5.54
C VAL A 11 -8.49 3.50 -4.34
N GLU A 12 -8.78 2.21 -4.33
CA GLU A 12 -8.35 1.25 -3.31
C GLU A 12 -6.82 1.22 -3.15
N GLN A 13 -6.09 1.29 -4.27
CA GLN A 13 -4.63 1.31 -4.28
C GLN A 13 -4.08 2.64 -3.76
N GLN A 14 -4.71 3.76 -4.15
CA GLN A 14 -4.36 5.07 -3.63
C GLN A 14 -4.56 5.14 -2.11
N ILE A 15 -5.67 4.60 -1.60
CA ILE A 15 -5.97 4.56 -0.15
C ILE A 15 -4.89 3.75 0.58
N ALA A 16 -4.52 2.57 0.08
CA ALA A 16 -3.49 1.74 0.70
C ALA A 16 -2.13 2.45 0.78
N ILE A 17 -1.70 3.12 -0.30
CA ILE A 17 -0.43 3.88 -0.31
C ILE A 17 -0.49 5.07 0.65
N LEU A 18 -1.58 5.84 0.62
CA LEU A 18 -1.76 7.01 1.49
C LEU A 18 -1.75 6.60 2.96
N TYR A 19 -2.41 5.48 3.31
CA TYR A 19 -2.40 4.93 4.65
C TYR A 19 -0.97 4.62 5.14
N CYS A 20 -0.13 4.02 4.29
CA CYS A 20 1.27 3.76 4.64
C CYS A 20 2.07 5.05 4.86
N GLY A 21 1.81 6.09 4.07
CA GLY A 21 2.44 7.40 4.24
C GLY A 21 2.01 8.13 5.51
N THR A 22 0.72 8.14 5.83
CA THR A 22 0.20 8.85 7.00
C THR A 22 0.55 8.17 8.32
N ASN A 23 0.67 6.84 8.34
CA ASN A 23 1.02 6.07 9.53
C ASN A 23 2.54 5.89 9.74
N GLY A 24 3.38 6.53 8.92
CA GLY A 24 4.83 6.47 9.06
C GLY A 24 5.46 5.11 8.74
N LEU A 25 4.74 4.23 8.05
CA LEU A 25 5.21 2.89 7.66
C LEU A 25 6.34 2.94 6.62
N LEU A 26 6.52 4.08 5.97
CA LEU A 26 7.58 4.37 5.00
C LEU A 26 8.84 4.98 5.63
N LYS A 27 8.88 5.23 6.95
CA LYS A 27 9.92 6.05 7.59
C LYS A 27 11.35 5.49 7.43
N ASN A 28 11.49 4.18 7.36
CA ASN A 28 12.79 3.49 7.28
C ASN A 28 13.23 3.21 5.84
N ILE A 29 12.42 3.61 4.84
CA ILE A 29 12.67 3.29 3.44
C ILE A 29 13.42 4.47 2.78
N PRO A 30 14.57 4.22 2.12
CA PRO A 30 15.26 5.24 1.33
C PRO A 30 14.34 5.89 0.29
N LEU A 31 14.49 7.21 0.09
CA LEU A 31 13.59 7.98 -0.79
C LEU A 31 13.56 7.45 -2.23
N ASP A 32 14.70 7.00 -2.75
CA ASP A 32 14.86 6.38 -4.06
C ASP A 32 14.20 5.00 -4.19
N LYS A 33 13.91 4.35 -3.05
CA LYS A 33 13.24 3.05 -2.96
C LYS A 33 11.74 3.13 -2.70
N VAL A 34 11.20 4.29 -2.37
CA VAL A 34 9.75 4.46 -2.09
C VAL A 34 8.90 4.03 -3.27
N THR A 35 9.26 4.39 -4.49
CA THR A 35 8.50 3.97 -5.69
C THR A 35 8.55 2.45 -5.93
N GLU A 36 9.66 1.80 -5.58
CA GLU A 36 9.77 0.33 -5.67
C GLU A 36 8.93 -0.35 -4.59
N PHE A 37 8.95 0.20 -3.37
CA PHE A 37 8.10 -0.25 -2.27
C PHE A 37 6.62 -0.14 -2.59
N GLU A 38 6.15 1.01 -3.10
CA GLU A 38 4.75 1.24 -3.46
C GLU A 38 4.28 0.17 -4.46
N LYS A 39 5.06 -0.10 -5.51
CA LYS A 39 4.75 -1.14 -6.49
C LYS A 39 4.69 -2.54 -5.88
N ARG A 40 5.65 -2.90 -5.02
CA ARG A 40 5.68 -4.21 -4.36
C ARG A 40 4.51 -4.39 -3.40
N LEU A 41 4.19 -3.37 -2.61
CA LEU A 41 3.06 -3.37 -1.70
C LEU A 41 1.75 -3.59 -2.46
N LEU A 42 1.52 -2.80 -3.51
CA LEU A 42 0.32 -2.94 -4.34
C LEU A 42 0.22 -4.33 -4.97
N ASN A 43 1.32 -4.84 -5.54
CA ASN A 43 1.34 -6.17 -6.14
C ASN A 43 1.03 -7.26 -5.09
N PHE A 44 1.58 -7.15 -3.89
CA PHE A 44 1.31 -8.11 -2.81
C PHE A 44 -0.17 -8.08 -2.40
N LEU A 45 -0.76 -6.89 -2.29
CA LEU A 45 -2.18 -6.71 -1.98
C LEU A 45 -3.08 -7.24 -3.10
N GLU A 46 -2.74 -7.01 -4.38
CA GLU A 46 -3.47 -7.56 -5.53
C GLU A 46 -3.42 -9.10 -5.57
N LEU A 47 -2.27 -9.70 -5.26
CA LEU A 47 -2.10 -11.15 -5.33
C LEU A 47 -2.70 -11.89 -4.13
N ASN A 48 -2.56 -11.34 -2.93
CA ASN A 48 -2.87 -12.07 -1.69
C ASN A 48 -4.08 -11.51 -0.94
N HIS A 49 -4.44 -10.24 -1.18
CA HIS A 49 -5.42 -9.51 -0.37
C HIS A 49 -6.48 -8.74 -1.20
N GLN A 50 -6.79 -9.23 -2.40
CA GLN A 50 -7.73 -8.55 -3.30
C GLN A 50 -9.14 -8.45 -2.68
N ALA A 51 -9.69 -9.56 -2.18
CA ALA A 51 -11.07 -9.63 -1.71
C ALA A 51 -11.27 -9.06 -0.29
N ASP A 52 -10.26 -9.23 0.56
CA ASP A 52 -10.27 -8.90 1.99
C ASP A 52 -9.68 -7.52 2.30
N VAL A 53 -8.93 -6.91 1.38
CA VAL A 53 -8.44 -5.54 1.52
C VAL A 53 -8.92 -4.65 0.37
N LEU A 54 -8.51 -4.93 -0.87
CA LEU A 54 -8.72 -4.00 -1.98
C LEU A 54 -10.20 -3.79 -2.30
N ASP A 55 -11.01 -4.83 -2.30
CA ASP A 55 -12.45 -4.74 -2.55
C ASP A 55 -13.20 -3.98 -1.42
N ILE A 56 -12.75 -4.10 -0.17
CA ILE A 56 -13.31 -3.36 0.97
C ILE A 56 -12.95 -1.87 0.87
N LEU A 57 -11.69 -1.57 0.56
CA LEU A 57 -11.22 -0.20 0.32
C LEU A 57 -11.95 0.46 -0.86
N LYS A 58 -12.25 -0.31 -1.90
CA LYS A 58 -13.00 0.16 -3.07
C LYS A 58 -14.43 0.58 -2.72
N GLN A 59 -15.02 -0.03 -1.69
CA GLN A 59 -16.33 0.37 -1.14
C GLN A 59 -16.22 1.61 -0.22
N GLY A 60 -15.02 2.14 0.00
CA GLY A 60 -14.77 3.27 0.89
C GLY A 60 -14.78 2.91 2.37
N THR A 61 -14.70 1.62 2.71
CA THR A 61 -14.67 1.16 4.10
C THR A 61 -13.23 0.91 4.53
N ILE A 62 -12.83 1.48 5.67
CA ILE A 62 -11.54 1.23 6.31
C ILE A 62 -11.85 0.73 7.71
N ASN A 63 -11.55 -0.53 7.99
CA ASN A 63 -11.76 -1.16 9.29
C ASN A 63 -10.42 -1.62 9.90
N ASP A 64 -10.47 -2.07 11.15
CA ASP A 64 -9.28 -2.50 11.90
C ASP A 64 -8.59 -3.73 11.27
N ASP A 65 -9.36 -4.64 10.68
CA ASP A 65 -8.80 -5.82 10.01
C ASP A 65 -8.00 -5.45 8.76
N VAL A 66 -8.56 -4.60 7.89
CA VAL A 66 -7.91 -4.10 6.68
C VAL A 66 -6.64 -3.33 7.03
N THR A 67 -6.72 -2.42 7.99
CA THR A 67 -5.57 -1.61 8.41
C THR A 67 -4.46 -2.46 9.03
N LYS A 68 -4.82 -3.51 9.78
CA LYS A 68 -3.87 -4.48 10.32
C LYS A 68 -3.17 -5.25 9.20
N ILE A 69 -3.90 -5.75 8.20
CA ILE A 69 -3.32 -6.48 7.06
C ILE A 69 -2.39 -5.57 6.25
N ILE A 70 -2.79 -4.33 5.98
CA ILE A 70 -1.95 -3.35 5.28
C ILE A 70 -0.66 -3.12 6.07
N ARG A 71 -0.74 -2.95 7.39
CA ARG A 71 0.43 -2.77 8.25
C ARG A 71 1.35 -3.99 8.20
N GLU A 72 0.84 -5.19 8.42
CA GLU A 72 1.64 -6.43 8.39
C GLU A 72 2.30 -6.64 7.03
N THR A 73 1.57 -6.40 5.94
CA THR A 73 2.10 -6.47 4.58
C THR A 73 3.18 -5.42 4.35
N SER A 74 2.94 -4.18 4.78
CA SER A 74 3.90 -3.08 4.65
C SER A 74 5.20 -3.36 5.41
N GLU A 75 5.12 -3.93 6.62
CA GLU A 75 6.29 -4.30 7.42
C GLU A 75 7.09 -5.42 6.73
N LYS A 76 6.41 -6.45 6.19
CA LYS A 76 7.04 -7.53 5.42
C LYS A 76 7.76 -7.02 4.17
N VAL A 77 7.13 -6.10 3.43
CA VAL A 77 7.74 -5.52 2.23
C VAL A 77 8.89 -4.60 2.62
N ALA A 78 8.73 -3.78 3.66
CA ALA A 78 9.77 -2.85 4.14
C ALA A 78 11.04 -3.58 4.58
N GLN A 79 10.92 -4.75 5.22
CA GLN A 79 12.08 -5.59 5.58
C GLN A 79 12.95 -6.00 4.38
N GLN A 80 12.43 -5.96 3.15
CA GLN A 80 13.21 -6.26 1.94
C GLN A 80 14.05 -5.07 1.46
N PHE A 81 13.84 -3.88 2.04
CA PHE A 81 14.50 -2.63 1.65
C PHE A 81 15.38 -2.04 2.76
N VAL A 82 15.50 -2.73 3.91
CA VAL A 82 16.35 -2.36 5.07
C VAL A 82 17.66 -3.13 5.02
#